data_AF-W2F1I6-F1
#
_entry.id   AF-W2F1I6-F1
#
_cell.length_a   1.000
_cell.length_b   1.000
_cell.length_c   1.000
_cell.angle_alpha   90.00
_cell.angle_beta   90.00
_cell.angle_gamma   90.00
#
_symmetry.space_group_name_H-M   'P 1'
#
loop_
_entity.id
_entity.type
_entity.pdbx_description
1 polymer ?
#
loop_
_entity_poly.entity_id
_entity_poly.type
_entity_poly.pdbx_seq_one_letter_code
_entity_poly.pdbx_strand_id
1 'polypeptide(L)'
;ALLRARGWYARALQRRAEGDARGVLAAVRTGLRVLDEHASAMGATDLRVHAAAHRADLVALGLEVAFEAGRPDGLLEWSERARASRLLAAPVRPPDDPVLTALLARLRSVTRDLAGQAAAPAPLLARQADLERRIRDHSRRLTGTPGGAPAAPVTPRDLAVSLGSWALVEYVRRGADLHVLTVVDGRVGVRRLGATAEAADLIERLTFAVRRNARPDARPEVLAASAALLDAAAARLDALLLGPLAEIGDRPLVVVPTGPLHSLPWSLLPSCAGRPVTVAPSATLWHLARTRLASADGTDGDGRGGADGHGPHGVHGAGVGVGPAGAATRG
;
A
#
# COMPACT_ATOMS: atom_id res chain seq x y z
N ALA A 1 -18.15 -20.82 -9.83
CA ALA A 1 -17.76 -19.60 -10.58
C ALA A 1 -16.54 -19.75 -11.48
N LEU A 2 -15.59 -20.65 -11.18
CA LEU A 2 -14.37 -20.86 -11.99
C LEU A 2 -14.65 -21.11 -13.49
N LEU A 3 -15.65 -21.94 -13.82
CA LEU A 3 -16.07 -22.17 -15.22
C LEU A 3 -16.57 -20.89 -15.90
N ARG A 4 -17.32 -20.04 -15.19
CA ARG A 4 -17.78 -18.74 -15.70
C ARG A 4 -16.60 -17.78 -15.90
N ALA A 5 -15.64 -17.73 -14.98
CA ALA A 5 -14.43 -16.92 -15.12
C ALA A 5 -13.59 -17.36 -16.33
N ARG A 6 -13.43 -18.67 -16.55
CA ARG A 6 -12.80 -19.23 -17.76
C ARG A 6 -13.56 -18.88 -19.03
N GLY A 7 -14.90 -18.93 -19.00
CA GLY A 7 -15.74 -18.50 -20.12
C GLY A 7 -15.51 -17.02 -20.48
N TRP A 8 -15.38 -16.16 -19.47
CA TRP A 8 -15.03 -14.74 -19.68
C TRP A 8 -13.61 -14.56 -20.21
N TYR A 9 -12.65 -15.36 -19.76
CA TYR A 9 -11.29 -15.34 -20.31
C TYR A 9 -11.27 -15.78 -21.78
N ALA A 10 -11.96 -16.87 -22.13
CA ALA A 10 -12.12 -17.31 -23.51
C ALA A 10 -12.79 -16.24 -24.39
N ARG A 11 -13.85 -15.58 -23.87
CA ARG A 11 -14.49 -14.46 -24.55
C ARG A 11 -13.53 -13.29 -24.74
N ALA A 12 -12.71 -12.98 -23.76
CA ALA A 12 -11.69 -11.93 -23.86
C ALA A 12 -10.64 -12.27 -24.93
N LEU A 13 -10.18 -13.52 -25.02
CA LEU A 13 -9.26 -13.96 -26.08
C LEU A 13 -9.91 -13.89 -27.47
N GLN A 14 -11.18 -14.28 -27.59
CA GLN A 14 -11.94 -14.13 -28.84
C GLN A 14 -11.99 -12.66 -29.27
N ARG A 15 -12.38 -11.75 -28.37
CA ARG A 15 -12.42 -10.30 -28.65
C ARG A 15 -11.07 -9.75 -29.05
N ARG A 16 -9.98 -10.29 -28.48
CA ARG A 16 -8.61 -9.90 -28.86
C ARG A 16 -8.29 -10.31 -30.29
N ALA A 17 -8.69 -11.52 -30.70
CA ALA A 17 -8.54 -11.97 -32.09
C ALA A 17 -9.36 -11.12 -33.08
N GLU A 18 -10.50 -10.57 -32.63
CA GLU A 18 -11.33 -9.63 -33.39
C GLU A 18 -10.80 -8.17 -33.38
N GLY A 19 -9.74 -7.86 -32.63
CA GLY A 19 -9.22 -6.50 -32.47
C GLY A 19 -10.08 -5.57 -31.60
N ASP A 20 -11.07 -6.11 -30.87
CA ASP A 20 -11.98 -5.35 -30.01
C ASP A 20 -11.41 -5.15 -28.60
N ALA A 21 -10.45 -4.22 -28.47
CA ALA A 21 -9.81 -3.90 -27.18
C ALA A 21 -10.83 -3.54 -26.08
N ARG A 22 -11.91 -2.80 -26.42
CA ARG A 22 -12.95 -2.44 -25.44
C ARG A 22 -13.70 -3.67 -24.96
N GLY A 23 -14.04 -4.58 -25.87
CA GLY A 23 -14.65 -5.87 -25.58
C GLY A 23 -13.77 -6.77 -24.72
N VAL A 24 -12.45 -6.78 -24.96
CA VAL A 24 -11.50 -7.50 -24.10
C VAL A 24 -11.58 -6.97 -22.66
N LEU A 25 -11.41 -5.67 -22.47
CA LEU A 25 -11.42 -5.06 -21.13
C LEU A 25 -12.78 -5.26 -20.41
N ALA A 26 -13.89 -5.20 -21.14
CA ALA A 26 -15.23 -5.48 -20.59
C ALA A 26 -15.39 -6.95 -20.16
N ALA A 27 -14.94 -7.90 -20.98
CA ALA A 27 -14.97 -9.33 -20.65
C ALA A 27 -14.08 -9.64 -19.44
N VAL A 28 -12.87 -9.07 -19.40
CA VAL A 28 -11.94 -9.24 -18.27
C VAL A 28 -12.52 -8.67 -16.97
N ARG A 29 -13.08 -7.44 -16.98
CA ARG A 29 -13.75 -6.86 -15.81
C ARG A 29 -14.87 -7.76 -15.30
N THR A 30 -15.66 -8.32 -16.22
CA THR A 30 -16.77 -9.20 -15.86
C THR A 30 -16.26 -10.52 -15.27
N GLY A 31 -15.19 -11.08 -15.83
CA GLY A 31 -14.52 -12.27 -15.27
C GLY A 31 -13.98 -12.04 -13.86
N LEU A 32 -13.32 -10.90 -13.61
CA LEU A 32 -12.82 -10.53 -12.29
C LEU A 32 -13.96 -10.36 -11.27
N ARG A 33 -15.04 -9.67 -11.64
CA ARG A 33 -16.23 -9.53 -10.77
C ARG A 33 -16.82 -10.87 -10.36
N VAL A 34 -16.92 -11.82 -11.30
CA VAL A 34 -17.40 -13.19 -11.02
C VAL A 34 -16.48 -13.91 -10.03
N LEU A 35 -15.16 -13.66 -10.07
CA LEU A 35 -14.21 -14.21 -9.10
C LEU A 35 -14.32 -13.51 -7.74
N ASP A 36 -14.57 -12.20 -7.70
CA ASP A 36 -14.75 -11.41 -6.47
C ASP A 36 -16.00 -11.83 -5.69
N GLU A 37 -17.13 -11.96 -6.39
CA GLU A 37 -18.41 -12.44 -5.85
C GLU A 37 -18.27 -13.84 -5.24
N HIS A 38 -17.46 -14.70 -5.86
CA HIS A 38 -17.27 -16.08 -5.41
C HIS A 38 -16.24 -16.23 -4.30
N ALA A 39 -15.20 -15.38 -4.27
CA ALA A 39 -14.19 -15.37 -3.21
C ALA A 39 -14.79 -15.02 -1.84
N SER A 40 -15.79 -14.14 -1.82
CA SER A 40 -16.52 -13.76 -0.60
C SER A 40 -17.40 -14.89 -0.04
N ALA A 41 -17.70 -15.92 -0.84
CA ALA A 41 -18.61 -17.01 -0.48
C ALA A 41 -17.93 -18.32 -0.05
N MET A 42 -16.59 -18.46 -0.14
CA MET A 42 -15.91 -19.75 0.11
C MET A 42 -14.65 -19.64 0.99
N GLY A 43 -14.51 -20.59 1.93
CA GLY A 43 -13.40 -20.71 2.87
C GLY A 43 -12.29 -21.71 2.51
N ALA A 44 -12.45 -22.51 1.44
CA ALA A 44 -11.52 -23.61 1.14
C ALA A 44 -10.23 -23.16 0.42
N THR A 45 -9.08 -23.56 0.94
CA THR A 45 -7.73 -23.16 0.50
C THR A 45 -7.42 -23.58 -0.95
N ASP A 46 -7.81 -24.77 -1.40
CA ASP A 46 -7.50 -25.25 -2.76
C ASP A 46 -8.25 -24.48 -3.86
N LEU A 47 -9.48 -24.07 -3.58
CA LEU A 47 -10.28 -23.25 -4.49
C LEU A 47 -9.71 -21.83 -4.61
N ARG A 48 -9.01 -21.33 -3.58
CA ARG A 48 -8.32 -20.03 -3.64
C ARG A 48 -7.10 -20.07 -4.56
N VAL A 49 -6.32 -21.15 -4.51
CA VAL A 49 -5.14 -21.31 -5.39
C VAL A 49 -5.57 -21.34 -6.86
N HIS A 50 -6.61 -22.11 -7.18
CA HIS A 50 -7.14 -22.15 -8.55
C HIS A 50 -7.77 -20.82 -8.99
N ALA A 51 -8.54 -20.15 -8.13
CA ALA A 51 -9.12 -18.84 -8.45
C ALA A 51 -8.04 -17.75 -8.65
N ALA A 52 -6.94 -17.82 -7.91
CA ALA A 52 -5.82 -16.89 -8.03
C ALA A 52 -5.11 -17.02 -9.38
N ALA A 53 -4.94 -18.25 -9.91
CA ALA A 53 -4.37 -18.46 -11.24
C ALA A 53 -5.24 -17.83 -12.35
N HIS A 54 -6.55 -18.12 -12.37
CA HIS A 54 -7.47 -17.52 -13.37
C HIS A 54 -7.55 -15.99 -13.25
N ARG A 55 -7.48 -15.46 -12.02
CA ARG A 55 -7.40 -14.02 -11.79
C ARG A 55 -6.12 -13.43 -12.38
N ALA A 56 -4.98 -14.09 -12.19
CA ALA A 56 -3.70 -13.63 -12.73
C ALA A 56 -3.74 -13.54 -14.26
N ASP A 57 -4.30 -14.54 -14.94
CA ASP A 57 -4.43 -14.55 -16.41
C ASP A 57 -5.32 -13.41 -16.91
N LEU A 58 -6.48 -13.21 -16.29
CA LEU A 58 -7.41 -12.12 -16.60
C LEU A 58 -6.73 -10.75 -16.42
N VAL A 59 -6.07 -10.53 -15.29
CA VAL A 59 -5.36 -9.29 -15.00
C VAL A 59 -4.21 -9.05 -15.98
N ALA A 60 -3.42 -10.08 -16.29
CA ALA A 60 -2.30 -9.97 -17.20
C ALA A 60 -2.79 -9.54 -18.60
N LEU A 61 -3.85 -10.17 -19.09
CA LEU A 61 -4.49 -9.78 -20.36
C LEU A 61 -5.02 -8.35 -20.32
N GLY A 62 -5.71 -7.96 -19.24
CA GLY A 62 -6.24 -6.59 -19.10
C GLY A 62 -5.14 -5.53 -19.07
N LEU A 63 -4.03 -5.80 -18.38
CA LEU A 63 -2.89 -4.89 -18.31
C LEU A 63 -2.17 -4.76 -19.66
N GLU A 64 -1.97 -5.86 -20.40
CA GLU A 64 -1.38 -5.81 -21.74
C GLU A 64 -2.24 -4.99 -22.71
N VAL A 65 -3.56 -5.22 -22.73
CA VAL A 65 -4.47 -4.42 -23.58
C VAL A 65 -4.52 -2.95 -23.15
N ALA A 66 -4.39 -2.66 -21.86
CA ALA A 66 -4.31 -1.28 -21.37
C ALA A 66 -3.04 -0.57 -21.86
N PHE A 67 -1.90 -1.26 -21.89
CA PHE A 67 -0.67 -0.75 -22.49
C PHE A 67 -0.82 -0.52 -23.99
N GLU A 68 -1.39 -1.48 -24.73
CA GLU A 68 -1.64 -1.36 -26.18
C GLU A 68 -2.58 -0.19 -26.50
N ALA A 69 -3.58 0.06 -25.67
CA ALA A 69 -4.52 1.15 -25.85
C ALA A 69 -3.92 2.55 -25.60
N GLY A 70 -2.78 2.65 -24.88
CA GLY A 70 -2.08 3.91 -24.64
C GLY A 70 -2.85 4.95 -23.84
N ARG A 71 -3.87 4.55 -23.08
CA ARG A 71 -4.70 5.45 -22.27
C ARG A 71 -4.22 5.48 -20.81
N PRO A 72 -3.69 6.62 -20.31
CA PRO A 72 -3.11 6.71 -18.96
C PRO A 72 -4.05 6.25 -17.84
N ASP A 73 -5.29 6.77 -17.83
CA ASP A 73 -6.28 6.43 -16.80
C ASP A 73 -6.61 4.93 -16.80
N GLY A 74 -6.71 4.33 -17.99
CA GLY A 74 -6.96 2.89 -18.12
C GLY A 74 -5.79 2.07 -17.63
N LEU A 75 -4.55 2.50 -17.91
CA LEU A 75 -3.37 1.82 -17.41
C LEU A 75 -3.26 1.89 -15.88
N LEU A 76 -3.56 3.04 -15.28
CA LEU A 76 -3.66 3.18 -13.81
C LEU A 76 -4.70 2.18 -13.26
N GLU A 77 -5.92 2.20 -13.80
CA GLU A 77 -7.03 1.32 -13.41
C GLU A 77 -6.63 -0.17 -13.45
N TRP A 78 -5.98 -0.62 -14.53
CA TRP A 78 -5.56 -2.01 -14.71
C TRP A 78 -4.35 -2.40 -13.88
N SER A 79 -3.42 -1.47 -13.65
CA SER A 79 -2.28 -1.70 -12.77
C SER A 79 -2.71 -1.85 -11.31
N GLU A 80 -3.73 -1.10 -10.88
CA GLU A 80 -4.31 -1.20 -9.54
C GLU A 80 -5.12 -2.49 -9.37
N ARG A 81 -5.85 -2.96 -10.39
CA ARG A 81 -6.43 -4.31 -10.37
C ARG A 81 -5.38 -5.40 -10.25
N ALA A 82 -4.24 -5.21 -10.91
CA ALA A 82 -3.14 -6.17 -10.84
C ALA A 82 -2.54 -6.22 -9.44
N ARG A 83 -2.35 -5.07 -8.78
CA ARG A 83 -1.90 -4.99 -7.39
C ARG A 83 -2.92 -5.62 -6.44
N ALA A 84 -4.19 -5.26 -6.55
CA ALA A 84 -5.25 -5.84 -5.72
C ALA A 84 -5.27 -7.37 -5.81
N SER A 85 -5.10 -7.92 -7.03
CA SER A 85 -5.07 -9.37 -7.25
C SER A 85 -3.86 -10.05 -6.60
N ARG A 86 -2.68 -9.41 -6.63
CA ARG A 86 -1.47 -9.92 -5.95
C ARG A 86 -1.58 -9.85 -4.44
N LEU A 87 -2.15 -8.77 -3.92
CA LEU A 87 -2.32 -8.55 -2.48
C LEU A 87 -3.35 -9.50 -1.86
N LEU A 88 -4.36 -9.91 -2.64
CA LEU A 88 -5.29 -10.98 -2.24
C LEU A 88 -4.65 -12.37 -2.24
N ALA A 89 -3.73 -12.64 -3.17
CA ALA A 89 -3.03 -13.91 -3.26
C ALA A 89 -1.92 -14.03 -2.19
N ALA A 90 -1.40 -12.91 -1.69
CA ALA A 90 -0.48 -12.90 -0.57
C ALA A 90 -1.21 -13.40 0.70
N PRO A 91 -0.61 -14.29 1.50
CA PRO A 91 -1.20 -14.74 2.76
C PRO A 91 -1.57 -13.53 3.63
N VAL A 92 -2.88 -13.28 3.78
CA VAL A 92 -3.39 -12.17 4.57
C VAL A 92 -3.10 -12.44 6.04
N ARG A 93 -2.37 -11.52 6.68
CA ARG A 93 -2.26 -11.46 8.15
C ARG A 93 -3.66 -11.22 8.74
N PRO A 94 -4.07 -11.96 9.78
CA PRO A 94 -5.28 -11.63 10.53
C PRO A 94 -5.19 -10.18 11.03
N PRO A 95 -6.26 -9.37 10.91
CA PRO A 95 -6.21 -7.95 11.21
C PRO A 95 -5.87 -7.61 12.67
N ASP A 96 -6.05 -8.53 13.63
CA ASP A 96 -5.81 -8.28 15.05
C ASP A 96 -5.12 -9.46 15.73
N ASP A 97 -3.84 -9.68 15.40
CA ASP A 97 -3.04 -10.63 16.16
C ASP A 97 -2.22 -9.93 17.27
N PRO A 98 -2.62 -10.05 18.56
CA PRO A 98 -1.90 -9.45 19.66
C PRO A 98 -0.48 -10.01 19.82
N VAL A 99 -0.24 -11.26 19.39
CA VAL A 99 1.07 -11.90 19.46
C VAL A 99 2.03 -11.30 18.44
N LEU A 100 1.60 -11.15 17.17
CA LEU A 100 2.37 -10.45 16.16
C LEU A 100 2.61 -8.98 16.54
N THR A 101 1.59 -8.30 17.08
CA THR A 101 1.71 -6.92 17.55
C THR A 101 2.77 -6.78 18.62
N ALA A 102 2.78 -7.67 19.61
CA ALA A 102 3.79 -7.72 20.67
C ALA A 102 5.19 -8.04 20.12
N LEU A 103 5.31 -8.96 19.15
CA LEU A 103 6.58 -9.28 18.50
C LEU A 103 7.14 -8.08 17.71
N LEU A 104 6.31 -7.37 16.96
CA LEU A 104 6.69 -6.16 16.22
C LEU A 104 7.08 -5.01 17.16
N ALA A 105 6.35 -4.81 18.25
CA ALA A 105 6.71 -3.82 19.27
C ALA A 105 8.07 -4.13 19.91
N ARG A 106 8.34 -5.39 20.22
CA ARG A 106 9.65 -5.84 20.73
C ARG A 106 10.77 -5.65 19.71
N LEU A 107 10.53 -5.94 18.44
CA LEU A 107 11.51 -5.70 17.38
C LEU A 107 11.85 -4.21 17.30
N ARG A 108 10.85 -3.31 17.29
CA ARG A 108 11.08 -1.85 17.29
C ARG A 108 11.86 -1.36 18.52
N SER A 109 11.70 -1.99 19.68
CA SER A 109 12.51 -1.66 20.86
C SER A 109 13.97 -2.03 20.64
N VAL A 110 14.25 -3.27 20.21
CA VAL A 110 15.62 -3.74 19.95
C VAL A 110 16.29 -2.90 18.84
N THR A 111 15.55 -2.54 17.79
CA THR A 111 16.08 -1.66 16.73
C THR A 111 16.41 -0.26 17.23
N ARG A 112 15.62 0.31 18.16
CA ARG A 112 15.94 1.60 18.80
C ARG A 112 17.16 1.50 19.71
N ASP A 113 17.26 0.42 20.50
CA ASP A 113 18.40 0.19 21.38
C ASP A 113 19.70 0.03 20.56
N LEU A 114 19.61 -0.60 19.38
CA LEU A 114 20.71 -0.70 18.41
C LEU A 114 21.05 0.64 17.75
N ALA A 115 20.07 1.49 17.47
CA ALA A 115 20.29 2.79 16.83
C ALA A 115 21.03 3.82 17.71
N GLY A 116 21.02 3.63 19.03
CA GLY A 116 21.73 4.49 20.00
C GLY A 116 23.16 4.06 20.33
N GLN A 117 23.68 3.00 19.70
CA GLN A 117 24.97 2.41 20.07
C GLN A 117 25.97 2.51 18.93
N ALA A 118 27.19 2.94 19.25
CA ALA A 118 28.29 3.07 18.29
C ALA A 118 28.72 1.72 17.68
N ALA A 119 28.49 0.62 18.39
CA ALA A 119 28.67 -0.74 17.90
C ALA A 119 27.55 -1.64 18.44
N ALA A 120 26.91 -2.40 17.54
CA ALA A 120 25.80 -3.30 17.88
C ALA A 120 26.31 -4.52 18.69
N PRO A 121 25.88 -4.72 19.94
CA PRO A 121 26.26 -5.89 20.73
C PRO A 121 25.75 -7.17 20.06
N ALA A 122 26.62 -8.17 19.93
CA ALA A 122 26.27 -9.48 19.37
C ALA A 122 24.98 -10.11 19.98
N PRO A 123 24.69 -9.97 21.29
CA PRO A 123 23.44 -10.46 21.87
C PRO A 123 22.19 -9.74 21.34
N LEU A 124 22.26 -8.44 21.05
CA LEU A 124 21.13 -7.67 20.50
C LEU A 124 20.87 -8.02 19.03
N LEU A 125 21.93 -8.25 18.24
CA LEU A 125 21.81 -8.75 16.87
C LEU A 125 21.19 -10.16 16.82
N ALA A 126 21.63 -11.06 17.70
CA ALA A 126 21.03 -12.40 17.83
C ALA A 126 19.55 -12.32 18.26
N ARG A 127 19.22 -11.38 19.15
CA ARG A 127 17.84 -11.12 19.59
C ARG A 127 16.96 -10.59 18.45
N GLN A 128 17.49 -9.68 17.63
CA GLN A 128 16.80 -9.18 16.44
C GLN A 128 16.50 -10.32 15.47
N ALA A 129 17.51 -11.14 15.13
CA ALA A 129 17.34 -12.28 14.22
C ALA A 129 16.33 -13.32 14.74
N ASP A 130 16.31 -13.58 16.06
CA ASP A 130 15.30 -14.45 16.69
C ASP A 130 13.89 -13.87 16.57
N LEU A 131 13.71 -12.58 16.86
CA LEU A 131 12.42 -11.90 16.74
C LEU A 131 11.92 -11.91 15.29
N GLU A 132 12.78 -11.64 14.32
CA GLU A 132 12.45 -11.71 12.90
C GLU A 132 12.06 -13.13 12.46
N ARG A 133 12.78 -14.15 12.92
CA ARG A 133 12.43 -15.57 12.68
C ARG A 133 11.08 -15.90 13.28
N ARG A 134 10.83 -15.52 14.54
CA ARG A 134 9.55 -15.78 15.23
C ARG A 134 8.38 -15.06 14.58
N ILE A 135 8.57 -13.81 14.14
CA ILE A 135 7.57 -13.07 13.35
C ILE A 135 7.26 -13.82 12.07
N ARG A 136 8.28 -14.30 11.37
CA ARG A 136 8.14 -15.05 10.12
C ARG A 136 7.37 -16.36 10.35
N ASP A 137 7.77 -17.15 11.36
CA ASP A 137 7.13 -18.43 11.68
C ASP A 137 5.71 -18.26 12.20
N HIS A 138 5.45 -17.20 12.97
CA HIS A 138 4.12 -16.87 13.47
C HIS A 138 3.20 -16.38 12.35
N SER A 139 3.70 -15.53 11.46
CA SER A 139 2.98 -15.10 10.25
C SER A 139 2.65 -16.27 9.33
N ARG A 140 3.51 -17.29 9.23
CA ARG A 140 3.22 -18.52 8.47
C ARG A 140 2.09 -19.36 9.08
N ARG A 141 1.93 -19.33 10.42
CA ARG A 141 0.91 -20.11 11.14
C ARG A 141 -0.47 -19.43 11.18
N LEU A 142 -0.51 -18.11 11.03
CA LEU A 142 -1.73 -17.28 11.11
C LEU A 142 -2.55 -17.25 9.82
N THR A 143 -2.35 -18.15 8.86
CA THR A 143 -3.15 -18.21 7.64
C THR A 143 -4.64 -18.38 7.96
N GLY A 144 -5.41 -17.28 7.93
CA GLY A 144 -6.86 -17.35 8.03
C GLY A 144 -7.55 -16.13 8.63
N THR A 145 -7.97 -15.19 7.78
CA THR A 145 -9.22 -14.42 7.95
C THR A 145 -9.79 -14.23 6.55
N PRO A 146 -11.12 -14.29 6.32
CA PRO A 146 -11.66 -14.13 4.98
C PRO A 146 -11.25 -12.76 4.42
N GLY A 147 -10.35 -12.75 3.44
CA GLY A 147 -10.11 -11.56 2.65
C GLY A 147 -11.39 -11.27 1.89
N GLY A 148 -12.04 -10.14 2.19
CA GLY A 148 -13.16 -9.66 1.40
C GLY A 148 -12.77 -9.46 -0.07
N ALA A 149 -13.77 -9.23 -0.92
CA ALA A 149 -13.53 -8.85 -2.30
C ALA A 149 -12.50 -7.70 -2.38
N PRO A 150 -11.59 -7.71 -3.37
CA PRO A 150 -10.64 -6.62 -3.54
C PRO A 150 -11.41 -5.30 -3.70
N ALA A 151 -10.87 -4.23 -3.13
CA ALA A 151 -11.41 -2.91 -3.38
C ALA A 151 -11.36 -2.61 -4.88
N ALA A 152 -12.41 -1.97 -5.39
CA ALA A 152 -12.39 -1.42 -6.73
C ALA A 152 -11.25 -0.38 -6.84
N PRO A 153 -10.53 -0.32 -7.98
CA PRO A 153 -9.52 0.71 -8.19
C PRO A 153 -10.08 2.11 -7.96
N VAL A 154 -9.32 2.94 -7.26
CA VAL A 154 -9.66 4.35 -7.08
C VAL A 154 -9.66 5.06 -8.42
N THR A 155 -10.63 5.97 -8.64
CA THR A 155 -10.65 6.79 -9.85
C THR A 155 -9.56 7.87 -9.79
N PRO A 156 -9.00 8.33 -10.93
CA PRO A 156 -8.05 9.44 -10.92
C PRO A 156 -8.59 10.69 -10.21
N ARG A 157 -9.89 10.96 -10.34
CA ARG A 157 -10.57 12.09 -9.69
C ARG A 157 -10.56 11.96 -8.17
N ASP A 158 -11.02 10.82 -7.64
CA ASP A 158 -11.09 10.61 -6.18
C ASP A 158 -9.70 10.53 -5.56
N LEU A 159 -8.74 9.96 -6.32
CA LEU A 159 -7.35 9.92 -5.93
C LEU A 159 -6.76 11.33 -5.86
N ALA A 160 -7.05 12.21 -6.83
CA ALA A 160 -6.60 13.60 -6.82
C ALA A 160 -7.13 14.38 -5.62
N VAL A 161 -8.41 14.19 -5.26
CA VAL A 161 -8.98 14.80 -4.04
C VAL A 161 -8.21 14.35 -2.80
N SER A 162 -7.84 13.07 -2.73
CA SER A 162 -7.13 12.51 -1.58
C SER A 162 -5.65 12.94 -1.51
N LEU A 163 -5.02 13.10 -2.68
CA LEU A 163 -3.66 13.61 -2.84
C LEU A 163 -3.54 15.08 -2.43
N GLY A 164 -4.51 15.92 -2.80
CA GLY A 164 -4.38 17.36 -2.58
C GLY A 164 -3.10 17.88 -3.25
N SER A 165 -2.17 18.40 -2.44
CA SER A 165 -0.86 18.88 -2.93
C SER A 165 0.18 17.78 -3.20
N TRP A 166 -0.13 16.51 -2.88
CA TRP A 166 0.78 15.38 -3.09
C TRP A 166 0.77 14.92 -4.55
N ALA A 167 1.87 14.32 -4.99
CA ALA A 167 1.95 13.61 -6.27
C ALA A 167 2.00 12.10 -6.06
N LEU A 168 1.29 11.34 -6.90
CA LEU A 168 1.51 9.89 -7.01
C LEU A 168 2.61 9.61 -8.02
N VAL A 169 3.52 8.70 -7.67
CA VAL A 169 4.48 8.07 -8.58
C VAL A 169 4.34 6.56 -8.46
N GLU A 170 3.75 5.93 -9.48
CA GLU A 170 3.42 4.52 -9.47
C GLU A 170 4.15 3.76 -10.57
N TYR A 171 4.93 2.75 -10.19
CA TYR A 171 5.73 1.98 -11.12
C TYR A 171 4.99 0.72 -11.59
N VAL A 172 5.14 0.41 -12.87
CA VAL A 172 4.53 -0.75 -13.53
C VAL A 172 5.49 -1.33 -14.56
N ARG A 173 5.48 -2.66 -14.72
CA ARG A 173 6.33 -3.36 -15.68
C ARG A 173 5.53 -3.83 -16.88
N ARG A 174 6.14 -3.77 -18.06
CA ARG A 174 5.69 -4.43 -19.29
C ARG A 174 6.85 -5.27 -19.84
N GLY A 175 6.79 -6.58 -19.65
CA GLY A 175 7.93 -7.46 -19.93
C GLY A 175 9.19 -7.04 -19.15
N ALA A 176 10.24 -6.66 -19.89
CA ALA A 176 11.50 -6.16 -19.34
C ALA A 176 11.48 -4.66 -19.03
N ASP A 177 10.55 -3.90 -19.60
CA ASP A 177 10.53 -2.45 -19.49
C ASP A 177 9.83 -1.97 -18.22
N LEU A 178 10.44 -0.98 -17.58
CA LEU A 178 9.90 -0.22 -16.48
C LEU A 178 9.16 1.02 -17.02
N HIS A 179 7.94 1.21 -16.53
CA HIS A 179 7.13 2.39 -16.78
C HIS A 179 6.74 3.02 -15.45
N VAL A 180 6.41 4.30 -15.50
CA VAL A 180 5.89 5.07 -14.38
C VAL A 180 4.61 5.79 -14.78
N LEU A 181 3.66 5.76 -13.85
CA LEU A 181 2.41 6.49 -13.85
C LEU A 181 2.54 7.64 -12.86
N THR A 182 2.20 8.85 -13.28
CA THR A 182 2.14 10.01 -12.37
C THR A 182 0.69 10.47 -12.23
N VAL A 183 0.29 10.86 -11.03
CA VAL A 183 -1.00 11.56 -10.82
C VAL A 183 -0.71 12.87 -10.10
N VAL A 184 -0.94 13.97 -10.80
CA VAL A 184 -0.74 15.35 -10.33
C VAL A 184 -1.93 16.17 -10.78
N ASP A 185 -2.59 16.86 -9.86
CA ASP A 185 -3.74 17.73 -10.15
C ASP A 185 -4.85 17.02 -10.98
N GLY A 186 -5.05 15.72 -10.71
CA GLY A 186 -6.04 14.87 -11.39
C GLY A 186 -5.66 14.40 -12.80
N ARG A 187 -4.45 14.72 -13.27
CA ARG A 187 -3.95 14.28 -14.58
C ARG A 187 -3.06 13.05 -14.41
N VAL A 188 -3.35 12.01 -15.19
CA VAL A 188 -2.54 10.80 -15.25
C VAL A 188 -1.52 10.91 -16.38
N GLY A 189 -0.24 10.84 -16.04
CA GLY A 189 0.87 10.72 -16.99
C GLY A 189 1.39 9.30 -17.08
N VAL A 190 1.95 8.91 -18.23
CA VAL A 190 2.68 7.64 -18.39
C VAL A 190 4.01 7.92 -19.07
N ARG A 191 5.09 7.32 -18.55
CA ARG A 191 6.41 7.40 -19.17
C ARG A 191 7.13 6.04 -19.10
N ARG A 192 7.80 5.66 -20.19
CA ARG A 192 8.76 4.54 -20.20
C ARG A 192 10.09 5.03 -19.63
N LEU A 193 10.63 4.32 -18.64
CA LEU A 193 11.88 4.68 -17.96
C LEU A 193 13.09 3.89 -18.45
N GLY A 194 12.88 2.76 -19.11
CA GLY A 194 13.96 1.90 -19.62
C GLY A 194 13.84 0.48 -19.09
N ALA A 195 14.97 -0.23 -18.98
CA ALA A 195 14.99 -1.63 -18.56
C ALA A 195 14.85 -1.76 -17.04
N THR A 196 14.00 -2.68 -16.58
CA THR A 196 13.83 -2.99 -15.14
C THR A 196 15.14 -3.49 -14.52
N ALA A 197 15.95 -4.21 -15.30
CA ALA A 197 17.23 -4.76 -14.85
C ALA A 197 18.23 -3.67 -14.46
N GLU A 198 18.25 -2.54 -15.17
CA GLU A 198 19.14 -1.42 -14.85
C GLU A 198 18.84 -0.83 -13.46
N ALA A 199 17.56 -0.62 -13.14
CA ALA A 199 17.16 -0.20 -11.81
C ALA A 199 17.49 -1.27 -10.75
N ALA A 200 17.31 -2.55 -11.07
CA ALA A 200 17.62 -3.65 -10.15
C ALA A 200 19.11 -3.69 -9.77
N ASP A 201 20.01 -3.58 -10.76
CA ASP A 201 21.46 -3.58 -10.56
C ASP A 201 21.92 -2.40 -9.71
N LEU A 202 21.32 -1.21 -9.94
CA LEU A 202 21.62 -0.02 -9.13
C LEU A 202 21.10 -0.16 -7.69
N ILE A 203 19.91 -0.74 -7.49
CA ILE A 203 19.35 -1.00 -6.16
C ILE A 203 20.23 -2.00 -5.40
N GLU A 204 20.75 -3.03 -6.07
CA GLU A 204 21.67 -3.99 -5.45
C GLU A 204 22.94 -3.31 -4.97
N ARG A 205 23.57 -2.49 -5.83
CA ARG A 205 24.78 -1.70 -5.48
C ARG A 205 24.52 -0.74 -4.33
N LEU A 206 23.41 -0.01 -4.38
CA LEU A 206 22.99 0.90 -3.33
C LEU A 206 22.80 0.16 -1.99
N THR A 207 22.04 -0.93 -2.00
CA THR A 207 21.77 -1.70 -0.78
C THR A 207 23.05 -2.35 -0.24
N PHE A 208 23.94 -2.80 -1.12
CA PHE A 208 25.26 -3.29 -0.75
C PHE A 208 26.09 -2.20 -0.05
N ALA A 209 26.14 -0.99 -0.61
CA ALA A 209 26.84 0.15 -0.03
C ALA A 209 26.25 0.56 1.34
N VAL A 210 24.93 0.59 1.48
CA VAL A 210 24.25 0.85 2.78
C VAL A 210 24.69 -0.18 3.83
N ARG A 211 24.60 -1.48 3.50
CA ARG A 211 25.01 -2.56 4.43
C ARG A 211 26.49 -2.49 4.81
N ARG A 212 27.34 -1.99 3.91
CA ARG A 212 28.78 -1.86 4.16
C ARG A 212 29.10 -0.65 5.03
N ASN A 213 28.43 0.48 4.84
CA ASN A 213 28.57 1.68 5.68
C ASN A 213 28.04 1.47 7.11
N ALA A 214 27.12 0.52 7.32
CA ALA A 214 26.61 0.18 8.65
C ALA A 214 27.55 -0.73 9.47
N ARG A 215 28.74 -1.09 8.96
CA ARG A 215 29.68 -1.98 9.67
C ARG A 215 30.59 -1.19 10.62
N PRO A 216 30.65 -1.54 11.92
CA PRO A 216 31.44 -0.80 12.91
C PRO A 216 32.96 -0.88 12.69
N ASP A 217 33.46 -1.99 12.13
CA ASP A 217 34.91 -2.23 11.99
C ASP A 217 35.47 -1.87 10.60
N ALA A 218 34.73 -1.11 9.80
CA ALA A 218 35.17 -0.76 8.45
C ALA A 218 36.29 0.30 8.50
N ARG A 219 37.39 0.03 7.80
CA ARG A 219 38.49 0.99 7.64
C ARG A 219 38.00 2.30 6.97
N PRO A 220 38.55 3.47 7.33
CA PRO A 220 38.11 4.76 6.79
C PRO A 220 38.12 4.84 5.26
N GLU A 221 39.13 4.24 4.60
CA GLU A 221 39.22 4.25 3.13
C GLU A 221 38.10 3.43 2.49
N VAL A 222 37.71 2.33 3.16
CA VAL A 222 36.63 1.46 2.74
C VAL A 222 35.27 2.14 2.93
N LEU A 223 35.11 2.92 4.00
CA LEU A 223 33.91 3.72 4.25
C LEU A 223 33.77 4.83 3.21
N ALA A 224 34.84 5.57 2.92
CA ALA A 224 34.83 6.62 1.90
C ALA A 224 34.45 6.08 0.51
N ALA A 225 35.04 4.95 0.10
CA ALA A 225 34.69 4.29 -1.15
C ALA A 225 33.22 3.79 -1.17
N SER A 226 32.73 3.29 -0.04
CA SER A 226 31.34 2.83 0.10
C SER A 226 30.34 3.98 0.07
N ALA A 227 30.68 5.13 0.67
CA ALA A 227 29.88 6.35 0.59
C ALA A 227 29.82 6.89 -0.84
N ALA A 228 30.96 6.98 -1.54
CA ALA A 228 30.98 7.41 -2.93
C ALA A 228 30.16 6.48 -3.85
N LEU A 229 30.22 5.15 -3.62
CA LEU A 229 29.38 4.18 -4.34
C LEU A 229 27.89 4.39 -4.05
N LEU A 230 27.54 4.65 -2.78
CA LEU A 230 26.17 4.93 -2.36
C LEU A 230 25.63 6.16 -3.08
N ASP A 231 26.37 7.28 -3.03
CA ASP A 231 25.98 8.55 -3.64
C ASP A 231 25.82 8.42 -5.17
N ALA A 232 26.77 7.75 -5.83
CA ALA A 232 26.72 7.52 -7.26
C ALA A 232 25.52 6.63 -7.67
N ALA A 233 25.24 5.58 -6.91
CA ALA A 233 24.09 4.70 -7.18
C ALA A 233 22.77 5.43 -6.92
N ALA A 234 22.67 6.20 -5.85
CA ALA A 234 21.50 7.01 -5.52
C ALA A 234 21.23 8.07 -6.59
N ALA A 235 22.24 8.82 -7.02
CA ALA A 235 22.10 9.83 -8.07
C ALA A 235 21.66 9.22 -9.42
N ARG A 236 22.18 8.05 -9.78
CA ARG A 236 21.74 7.34 -11.00
C ARG A 236 20.31 6.83 -10.90
N LEU A 237 19.92 6.26 -9.76
CA LEU A 237 18.53 5.83 -9.52
C LEU A 237 17.58 7.01 -9.55
N ASP A 238 17.97 8.14 -8.98
CA ASP A 238 17.17 9.37 -8.99
C ASP A 238 16.96 9.90 -10.41
N ALA A 239 18.05 10.02 -11.19
CA ALA A 239 17.99 10.43 -12.59
C ALA A 239 17.17 9.46 -13.47
N LEU A 240 17.17 8.17 -13.16
CA LEU A 240 16.39 7.16 -13.87
C LEU A 240 14.91 7.19 -13.49
N LEU A 241 14.60 7.32 -12.19
CA LEU A 241 13.27 7.06 -11.64
C LEU A 241 12.41 8.31 -11.43
N LEU A 242 13.03 9.44 -11.09
CA LEU A 242 12.37 10.69 -10.71
C LEU A 242 12.78 11.86 -11.61
N GLY A 243 14.02 11.89 -12.10
CA GLY A 243 14.53 12.91 -13.01
C GLY A 243 13.66 13.19 -14.24
N PRO A 244 13.04 12.18 -14.89
CA PRO A 244 12.19 12.43 -16.05
C PRO A 244 10.84 13.10 -15.69
N LEU A 245 10.45 13.10 -14.41
CA LEU A 245 9.11 13.44 -13.93
C LEU A 245 8.97 14.92 -13.52
N ALA A 246 9.25 15.85 -14.44
CA ALA A 246 9.18 17.29 -14.14
C ALA A 246 7.83 17.73 -13.55
N GLU A 247 6.73 17.05 -13.89
CA GLU A 247 5.38 17.36 -13.41
C GLU A 247 5.20 17.26 -11.89
N ILE A 248 6.01 16.45 -11.19
CA ILE A 248 5.86 16.27 -9.73
C ILE A 248 6.40 17.48 -8.95
N GLY A 249 7.40 18.18 -9.49
CA GLY A 249 8.08 19.29 -8.80
C GLY A 249 8.54 18.91 -7.38
N ASP A 250 8.41 19.86 -6.45
CA ASP A 250 8.80 19.68 -5.04
C ASP A 250 7.68 19.06 -4.18
N ARG A 251 6.61 18.54 -4.80
CA ARG A 251 5.44 18.01 -4.08
C ARG A 251 5.80 16.79 -3.22
N PRO A 252 5.22 16.66 -2.01
CA PRO A 252 5.25 15.40 -1.26
C PRO A 252 4.82 14.21 -2.12
N LEU A 253 5.47 13.05 -1.96
CA LEU A 253 5.23 11.90 -2.82
C LEU A 253 4.52 10.74 -2.14
N VAL A 254 3.59 10.15 -2.89
CA VAL A 254 3.14 8.79 -2.67
C VAL A 254 3.80 7.91 -3.73
N VAL A 255 4.64 6.97 -3.30
CA VAL A 255 5.35 6.06 -4.20
C VAL A 255 4.73 4.66 -4.13
N VAL A 256 4.35 4.12 -5.29
CA VAL A 256 3.83 2.76 -5.43
C VAL A 256 4.83 1.93 -6.24
N PRO A 257 5.76 1.23 -5.59
CA PRO A 257 6.82 0.47 -6.26
C PRO A 257 6.31 -0.82 -6.93
N THR A 258 7.19 -1.42 -7.75
CA THR A 258 6.99 -2.75 -8.32
C THR A 258 8.31 -3.52 -8.41
N GLY A 259 8.25 -4.84 -8.25
CA GLY A 259 9.42 -5.71 -8.41
C GLY A 259 10.60 -5.29 -7.53
N PRO A 260 11.81 -5.10 -8.08
CA PRO A 260 13.01 -4.78 -7.29
C PRO A 260 12.91 -3.42 -6.55
N LEU A 261 12.06 -2.50 -7.04
CA LEU A 261 11.87 -1.17 -6.43
C LEU A 261 11.26 -1.23 -5.02
N HIS A 262 10.67 -2.37 -4.62
CA HIS A 262 10.22 -2.57 -3.23
C HIS A 262 11.39 -2.53 -2.22
N SER A 263 12.61 -2.81 -2.65
CA SER A 263 13.81 -2.82 -1.80
C SER A 263 14.53 -1.48 -1.75
N LEU A 264 14.09 -0.48 -2.53
CA LEU A 264 14.73 0.83 -2.61
C LEU A 264 14.40 1.69 -1.39
N PRO A 265 15.40 2.12 -0.59
CA PRO A 265 15.20 3.17 0.41
C PRO A 265 15.05 4.54 -0.30
N TRP A 266 13.81 4.89 -0.64
CA TRP A 266 13.46 6.10 -1.41
C TRP A 266 14.01 7.41 -0.83
N SER A 267 14.20 7.48 0.49
CA SER A 267 14.76 8.66 1.17
C SER A 267 16.23 8.92 0.87
N LEU A 268 16.96 7.97 0.27
CA LEU A 268 18.35 8.15 -0.14
C LEU A 268 18.48 8.83 -1.52
N LEU A 269 17.39 8.99 -2.26
CA LEU A 269 17.43 9.64 -3.57
C LEU A 269 17.48 11.17 -3.42
N PRO A 270 18.35 11.87 -4.16
CA PRO A 270 18.44 13.33 -4.14
C PRO A 270 17.11 14.06 -4.28
N SER A 271 16.22 13.67 -5.21
CA SER A 271 14.92 14.30 -5.40
C SER A 271 13.97 14.11 -4.20
N CYS A 272 14.27 13.18 -3.30
CA CYS A 272 13.49 12.94 -2.08
C CYS A 272 14.07 13.66 -0.85
N ALA A 273 15.24 14.29 -0.95
CA ALA A 273 15.86 15.00 0.17
C ALA A 273 14.97 16.16 0.65
N GLY A 274 14.68 16.22 1.95
CA GLY A 274 13.84 17.27 2.54
C GLY A 274 12.35 17.20 2.16
N ARG A 275 11.93 16.17 1.41
CA ARG A 275 10.57 16.02 0.88
C ARG A 275 9.85 14.86 1.56
N PRO A 276 8.59 15.02 2.03
CA PRO A 276 7.85 13.89 2.57
C PRO A 276 7.60 12.82 1.51
N VAL A 277 7.89 11.56 1.84
CA VAL A 277 7.67 10.40 0.96
C VAL A 277 6.93 9.31 1.71
N THR A 278 5.81 8.87 1.17
CA THR A 278 5.03 7.71 1.65
C THR A 278 5.12 6.59 0.62
N VAL A 279 5.56 5.41 1.03
CA VAL A 279 5.56 4.22 0.18
C VAL A 279 4.31 3.39 0.46
N ALA A 280 3.54 3.07 -0.58
CA ALA A 280 2.31 2.30 -0.48
C ALA A 280 2.31 1.07 -1.41
N PRO A 281 1.63 -0.02 -1.04
CA PRO A 281 1.52 -1.20 -1.91
C PRO A 281 0.59 -0.99 -3.12
N SER A 282 -0.33 -0.02 -3.05
CA SER A 282 -1.19 0.41 -4.16
C SER A 282 -1.76 1.81 -3.88
N ALA A 283 -2.11 2.55 -4.94
CA ALA A 283 -2.76 3.86 -4.81
C ALA A 283 -4.16 3.74 -4.15
N THR A 284 -4.89 2.68 -4.48
CA THR A 284 -6.23 2.37 -3.95
C THR A 284 -6.19 2.14 -2.45
N LEU A 285 -5.23 1.36 -1.94
CA LEU A 285 -5.11 1.12 -0.50
C LEU A 285 -4.66 2.37 0.26
N TRP A 286 -3.78 3.17 -0.33
CA TRP A 286 -3.40 4.46 0.24
C TRP A 286 -4.59 5.42 0.35
N HIS A 287 -5.41 5.51 -0.71
CA HIS A 287 -6.64 6.29 -0.72
C HIS A 287 -7.61 5.83 0.39
N LEU A 288 -7.87 4.52 0.47
CA LEU A 288 -8.76 3.97 1.49
C LEU A 288 -8.26 4.18 2.92
N ALA A 289 -6.94 4.11 3.15
CA ALA A 289 -6.36 4.39 4.45
C ALA A 289 -6.57 5.86 4.86
N ARG A 290 -6.41 6.79 3.92
CA ARG A 290 -6.61 8.22 4.17
C ARG A 290 -8.07 8.59 4.41
N THR A 291 -9.00 8.02 3.64
CA THR A 291 -10.43 8.32 3.83
C THR A 291 -10.95 7.81 5.16
N ARG A 292 -10.47 6.64 5.63
CA ARG A 292 -10.82 6.12 6.97
C ARG A 292 -10.34 7.02 8.10
N LEU A 293 -9.11 7.55 8.00
CA LEU A 293 -8.57 8.48 8.99
C LEU A 293 -9.38 9.79 9.02
N ALA A 294 -9.70 10.35 7.86
CA ALA A 294 -10.52 11.56 7.77
C ALA A 294 -11.93 11.38 8.37
N SER A 295 -12.52 10.18 8.20
CA SER A 295 -13.81 9.85 8.83
C SER A 295 -13.72 9.72 10.35
N ALA A 296 -12.61 9.24 10.91
CA ALA A 296 -12.42 9.11 12.35
C ALA A 296 -12.18 10.47 13.03
N ASP A 297 -11.42 11.38 12.39
CA ASP A 297 -11.17 12.73 12.90
C ASP A 297 -12.44 13.61 12.85
N GLY A 298 -13.37 13.31 11.93
CA GLY A 298 -14.66 14.01 11.82
C GLY A 298 -15.70 13.62 12.89
N THR A 299 -15.53 12.48 13.57
CA THR A 299 -16.47 12.01 14.60
C THR A 299 -16.19 12.52 16.02
N ASP A 300 -15.04 13.15 16.27
CA ASP A 300 -14.69 13.73 17.58
C ASP A 300 -14.99 15.25 17.68
N GLY A 301 -15.57 15.85 16.63
CA GLY A 301 -15.79 17.30 16.53
C GLY A 301 -17.21 17.81 16.82
N ASP A 302 -18.22 16.94 16.91
CA ASP A 302 -19.62 17.37 17.07
C ASP A 302 -20.23 16.81 18.35
N GLY A 303 -20.00 17.52 19.45
CA GLY A 303 -20.49 17.08 20.75
C GLY A 303 -20.14 17.99 21.91
N ARG A 304 -20.21 19.32 21.74
CA ARG A 304 -20.31 20.29 22.85
C ARG A 304 -20.64 21.69 22.35
N GLY A 305 -21.91 22.06 22.42
CA GLY A 305 -22.34 23.45 22.41
C GLY A 305 -23.75 23.67 21.88
N GLY A 306 -24.69 24.02 22.76
CA GLY A 306 -25.96 24.64 22.37
C GLY A 306 -27.16 24.25 23.22
N ALA A 307 -27.49 25.07 24.20
CA ALA A 307 -28.63 24.95 25.09
C ALA A 307 -29.95 25.46 24.48
N ASP A 308 -31.04 25.10 25.18
CA ASP A 308 -32.34 25.79 25.34
C ASP A 308 -33.46 25.69 24.29
N GLY A 309 -34.56 25.07 24.73
CA GLY A 309 -35.85 25.78 24.89
C GLY A 309 -37.01 25.40 23.96
N HIS A 310 -37.99 24.62 24.48
CA HIS A 310 -39.42 25.00 24.60
C HIS A 310 -40.31 23.81 25.03
N GLY A 311 -41.11 23.99 26.09
CA GLY A 311 -42.38 23.27 26.29
C GLY A 311 -43.52 23.93 25.48
N PRO A 312 -44.83 23.63 25.72
CA PRO A 312 -45.44 22.86 26.81
C PRO A 312 -46.52 21.84 26.37
N HIS A 313 -47.06 21.02 27.31
CA HIS A 313 -48.50 20.79 27.56
C HIS A 313 -48.78 19.60 28.51
N GLY A 314 -49.77 19.77 29.41
CA GLY A 314 -50.49 18.69 30.13
C GLY A 314 -50.23 18.61 31.65
N VAL A 315 -50.77 19.51 32.47
CA VAL A 315 -52.04 19.40 33.24
C VAL A 315 -52.05 18.34 34.36
N HIS A 316 -52.03 18.87 35.59
CA HIS A 316 -52.62 18.44 36.88
C HIS A 316 -52.84 16.96 37.25
N GLY A 317 -52.33 16.61 38.44
CA GLY A 317 -53.00 15.69 39.36
C GLY A 317 -52.14 15.33 40.58
N ALA A 318 -52.47 15.91 41.74
CA ALA A 318 -52.24 15.47 43.14
C ALA A 318 -50.87 14.83 43.51
N GLY A 319 -50.11 15.28 44.51
CA GLY A 319 -50.49 15.83 45.80
C GLY A 319 -49.74 15.04 46.89
N VAL A 320 -49.30 15.76 47.93
CA VAL A 320 -48.63 15.26 49.17
C VAL A 320 -47.17 14.84 48.96
N GLY A 321 -46.15 15.42 49.58
CA GLY A 321 -46.05 16.13 50.85
C GLY A 321 -45.02 15.39 51.73
N VAL A 322 -44.23 16.15 52.49
CA VAL A 322 -43.28 15.75 53.56
C VAL A 322 -41.81 15.63 53.13
N GLY A 323 -41.02 16.69 53.43
CA GLY A 323 -39.59 16.58 53.75
C GLY A 323 -39.41 16.26 55.24
N PRO A 324 -38.30 16.63 55.92
CA PRO A 324 -36.96 16.98 55.46
C PRO A 324 -35.88 16.28 56.36
N ALA A 325 -34.68 16.87 56.39
CA ALA A 325 -33.57 16.67 57.36
C ALA A 325 -32.63 15.48 57.08
N GLY A 326 -31.32 15.60 57.25
CA GLY A 326 -30.50 16.70 57.76
C GLY A 326 -29.10 16.16 58.12
N ALA A 327 -28.17 17.09 58.35
CA ALA A 327 -26.87 16.94 59.02
C ALA A 327 -25.81 16.03 58.34
N ALA A 328 -24.70 16.55 57.82
CA ALA A 328 -23.57 17.22 58.47
C ALA A 328 -22.45 16.27 58.97
N THR A 329 -21.25 16.60 58.51
CA THR A 329 -19.93 16.54 59.17
C THR A 329 -19.13 15.24 59.32
N ARG A 330 -17.94 15.33 58.69
CA ARG A 330 -16.56 15.09 59.17
C ARG A 330 -16.02 13.66 59.31
N GLY A 331 -14.78 13.54 58.84
CA GLY A 331 -13.84 12.43 58.97
C GLY A 331 -12.74 12.61 57.95
#